data_AF-A0AAJ5EBX1-F1
#
_entry.id   AF-A0AAJ5EBX1-F1
#
_cell.length_a   1.000
_cell.length_b   1.000
_cell.length_c   1.000
_cell.angle_alpha   90.00
_cell.angle_beta   90.00
_cell.angle_gamma   90.00
#
_symmetry.space_group_name_H-M   'P 1'
#
loop_
_entity.id
_entity.type
_entity.pdbx_description
1 polymer ?
#
loop_
_entity_poly.entity_id
_entity_poly.type
_entity_poly.pdbx_seq_one_letter_code
_entity_poly.pdbx_strand_id
1 'polypeptide(L)'
;MSQPSSTANLLLNGDFSNGGEHWSPTNVDKVRYADGYCALQTPGSITQEVKLDKGGAFRFSAKMRTHQDAYGRVRLMIEPSWSIIDLDLGNGEDWTVDYKDFFVGDDATSLKIKLEAADGSFEDFGVYVDNVVLERR
;
A
#
# COMPACT_ATOMS: atom_id res chain seq x y z
N MET A 1 15.28 26.88 -13.44
CA MET A 1 16.07 25.63 -13.52
C MET A 1 15.16 24.52 -13.03
N SER A 2 14.82 23.55 -13.86
CA SER A 2 13.93 22.44 -13.48
C SER A 2 14.81 21.21 -13.27
N GLN A 3 15.06 20.82 -12.02
CA GLN A 3 15.64 19.51 -11.74
C GLN A 3 14.63 18.44 -12.18
N PRO A 4 15.06 17.36 -12.84
CA PRO A 4 14.21 16.20 -13.02
C PRO A 4 14.08 15.52 -11.65
N SER A 5 12.89 15.44 -11.06
CA SER A 5 12.67 14.54 -9.93
C SER A 5 12.68 13.12 -10.50
N SER A 6 13.79 12.40 -10.32
CA SER A 6 13.77 10.95 -10.49
C SER A 6 13.10 10.34 -9.26
N THR A 7 11.81 10.61 -9.06
CA THR A 7 10.99 9.97 -8.03
C THR A 7 10.51 8.63 -8.59
N ALA A 8 11.45 7.69 -8.74
CA ALA A 8 11.08 6.31 -9.01
C ALA A 8 10.38 5.75 -7.77
N ASN A 9 9.27 5.04 -7.98
CA ASN A 9 8.60 4.31 -6.92
C ASN A 9 9.58 3.29 -6.31
N LEU A 10 9.77 3.35 -4.99
CA LEU A 10 10.59 2.39 -4.25
C LEU A 10 9.89 1.03 -4.11
N LEU A 11 8.57 0.98 -4.27
CA LEU A 11 7.82 -0.26 -4.34
C LEU A 11 7.91 -0.83 -5.76
N LEU A 12 8.11 -2.14 -5.83
CA LEU A 12 8.05 -2.90 -7.06
C LEU A 12 6.58 -3.25 -7.35
N ASN A 13 6.16 -3.07 -8.62
CA ASN A 13 4.84 -3.45 -9.11
C ASN A 13 3.69 -2.93 -8.22
N GLY A 14 3.78 -1.67 -7.78
CA GLY A 14 2.73 -1.01 -6.99
C GLY A 14 1.49 -0.62 -7.80
N ASP A 15 1.57 -0.66 -9.12
CA ASP A 15 0.47 -0.46 -10.08
C ASP A 15 -0.20 -1.79 -10.50
N PHE A 16 0.27 -2.91 -9.97
CA PHE A 16 -0.23 -4.27 -10.26
C PHE A 16 -0.32 -4.61 -11.76
N SER A 17 0.44 -3.93 -12.61
CA SER A 17 0.50 -4.20 -14.06
C SER A 17 1.03 -5.60 -14.37
N ASN A 18 1.85 -6.16 -13.48
CA ASN A 18 2.35 -7.53 -13.54
C ASN A 18 1.66 -8.44 -12.50
N GLY A 19 0.39 -8.16 -12.20
CA GLY A 19 -0.38 -8.91 -11.20
C GLY A 19 0.22 -8.75 -9.80
N GLY A 20 0.41 -9.88 -9.09
CA GLY A 20 0.95 -9.89 -7.73
C GLY A 20 2.47 -9.99 -7.60
N GLU A 21 3.23 -9.81 -8.69
CA GLU A 21 4.69 -9.93 -8.64
C GLU A 21 5.28 -9.00 -7.55
N HIS A 22 6.25 -9.51 -6.78
CA HIS A 22 6.90 -8.87 -5.62
C HIS A 22 6.02 -8.64 -4.38
N TRP A 23 4.74 -8.99 -4.43
CA TRP A 23 3.85 -8.93 -3.28
C TRP A 23 3.64 -10.32 -2.67
N SER A 24 3.69 -10.39 -1.34
CA SER A 24 3.48 -11.62 -0.59
C SER A 24 2.09 -11.63 0.04
N PRO A 25 1.13 -12.43 -0.47
CA PRO A 25 -0.19 -12.60 0.13
C PRO A 25 -0.11 -13.42 1.42
N THR A 26 -0.89 -13.04 2.43
CA THR A 26 -1.07 -13.86 3.64
C THR A 26 -1.99 -15.06 3.40
N ASN A 27 -2.95 -14.93 2.48
CA ASN A 27 -3.79 -16.01 2.01
C ASN A 27 -4.10 -15.78 0.53
N VAL A 28 -3.60 -16.66 -0.34
CA VAL A 28 -3.74 -16.55 -1.80
C VAL A 28 -5.19 -16.58 -2.27
N ASP A 29 -6.08 -17.28 -1.58
CA ASP A 29 -7.49 -17.42 -1.98
C ASP A 29 -8.28 -16.13 -1.76
N LYS A 30 -7.76 -15.22 -0.92
CA LYS A 30 -8.39 -13.95 -0.54
C LYS A 30 -7.81 -12.74 -1.27
N VAL A 31 -6.99 -12.99 -2.29
CA VAL A 31 -6.28 -11.97 -3.05
C VAL A 31 -6.50 -12.24 -4.53
N ARG A 32 -6.89 -11.21 -5.28
CA ARG A 32 -7.02 -11.28 -6.73
C ARG A 32 -6.33 -10.09 -7.36
N TYR A 33 -5.63 -10.34 -8.46
CA TYR A 33 -5.05 -9.28 -9.28
C TYR A 33 -5.79 -9.27 -10.62
N ALA A 34 -6.40 -8.15 -10.97
CA ALA A 34 -7.17 -7.99 -12.19
C ALA A 34 -7.17 -6.52 -12.63
N ASP A 35 -7.18 -6.28 -13.94
CA ASP A 35 -7.36 -4.95 -14.53
C ASP A 35 -6.44 -3.85 -13.96
N GLY A 36 -5.22 -4.21 -13.56
CA GLY A 36 -4.24 -3.27 -12.99
C GLY A 36 -4.51 -2.89 -11.53
N TYR A 37 -5.22 -3.70 -10.76
CA TYR A 37 -5.38 -3.50 -9.32
C TYR A 37 -5.31 -4.81 -8.53
N CYS A 38 -5.06 -4.69 -7.22
CA CYS A 38 -5.21 -5.75 -6.24
C CYS A 38 -6.58 -5.64 -5.56
N ALA A 39 -7.36 -6.72 -5.60
CA ALA A 39 -8.59 -6.88 -4.83
C ALA A 39 -8.36 -7.81 -3.64
N LEU A 40 -8.89 -7.43 -2.49
CA LEU A 40 -8.78 -8.15 -1.22
C LEU A 40 -10.18 -8.47 -0.67
N GLN A 41 -10.33 -9.69 -0.19
CA GLN A 41 -11.50 -10.20 0.55
C GLN A 41 -11.11 -10.35 2.01
N THR A 42 -11.98 -10.01 2.97
CA THR A 42 -11.66 -10.14 4.41
C THR A 42 -11.44 -11.60 4.83
N PRO A 43 -10.39 -11.96 5.60
CA PRO A 43 -9.30 -11.14 6.15
C PRO A 43 -8.00 -11.26 5.32
N GLY A 44 -8.06 -10.89 4.04
CA GLY A 44 -6.96 -10.96 3.09
C GLY A 44 -6.02 -9.78 3.19
N SER A 45 -4.72 -10.04 2.98
CA SER A 45 -3.72 -8.99 2.92
C SER A 45 -2.52 -9.38 2.07
N ILE A 46 -1.80 -8.38 1.58
CA ILE A 46 -0.53 -8.54 0.87
C ILE A 46 0.52 -7.61 1.46
N THR A 47 1.79 -8.03 1.42
CA THR A 47 2.91 -7.23 1.95
C THR A 47 4.07 -7.11 0.97
N GLN A 48 4.78 -6.00 1.07
CA GLN A 48 6.09 -5.79 0.45
C GLN A 48 7.00 -5.08 1.45
N GLU A 49 8.30 -5.36 1.40
CA GLU A 49 9.30 -4.73 2.26
C GLU A 49 10.30 -3.95 1.40
N VAL A 50 10.58 -2.72 1.80
CA VAL A 50 11.58 -1.85 1.17
C VAL A 50 12.71 -1.64 2.18
N LYS A 51 13.92 -2.06 1.82
CA LYS A 51 15.10 -1.79 2.63
C LYS A 51 15.54 -0.34 2.46
N LEU A 52 15.96 0.28 3.54
CA LEU A 52 16.48 1.64 3.55
C LEU A 52 17.98 1.65 3.82
N ASP A 53 18.72 2.37 2.98
CA ASP A 53 20.14 2.66 3.20
C ASP A 53 20.36 3.89 4.09
N LYS A 54 19.34 4.77 4.18
CA LYS A 54 19.34 6.00 4.97
C LYS A 54 17.91 6.52 5.18
N GLY A 55 17.74 7.36 6.21
CA GLY A 55 16.50 8.08 6.48
C GLY A 55 16.19 9.16 5.45
N GLY A 56 15.27 10.05 5.79
CA GLY A 56 14.90 11.22 4.99
C GLY A 56 13.39 11.46 4.90
N ALA A 57 13.02 12.37 4.01
CA ALA A 57 11.63 12.68 3.70
C ALA A 57 11.09 11.74 2.61
N PHE A 58 9.86 11.28 2.83
CA PHE A 58 9.17 10.37 1.92
C PHE A 58 7.72 10.81 1.73
N ARG A 59 7.14 10.37 0.61
CA ARG A 59 5.70 10.37 0.37
C ARG A 59 5.23 8.95 0.17
N PHE A 60 4.17 8.57 0.86
CA PHE A 60 3.45 7.32 0.68
C PHE A 60 2.04 7.62 0.19
N SER A 61 1.61 7.01 -0.90
CA SER A 61 0.29 7.21 -1.48
C SER A 61 -0.26 5.91 -2.06
N ALA A 62 -1.58 5.82 -2.11
CA ALA A 62 -2.27 4.73 -2.77
C ALA A 62 -3.58 5.22 -3.37
N LYS A 63 -3.99 4.61 -4.48
CA LYS A 63 -5.34 4.73 -5.03
C LYS A 63 -6.16 3.56 -4.51
N MET A 64 -7.30 3.84 -3.88
CA MET A 64 -8.07 2.82 -3.17
C MET A 64 -9.56 2.99 -3.45
N ARG A 65 -10.30 1.90 -3.36
CA ARG A 65 -11.76 1.83 -3.46
C ARG A 65 -12.28 0.75 -2.51
N THR A 66 -13.46 0.94 -1.95
CA THR A 66 -14.14 -0.03 -1.07
C THR A 66 -15.57 -0.27 -1.52
N HIS A 67 -16.07 -1.49 -1.27
CA HIS A 67 -17.51 -1.76 -1.27
C HIS A 67 -18.19 -1.10 -0.05
N GLN A 68 -19.52 -0.98 -0.11
CA GLN A 68 -20.34 -0.26 0.88
C GLN A 68 -20.28 -0.86 2.30
N ASP A 69 -19.88 -2.12 2.41
CA ASP A 69 -19.74 -2.89 3.65
C ASP A 69 -18.28 -3.25 3.97
N ALA A 70 -17.31 -2.76 3.19
CA ALA A 70 -15.90 -3.08 3.37
C ALA A 70 -15.12 -1.91 3.94
N TYR A 71 -14.09 -2.24 4.73
CA TYR A 71 -13.12 -1.29 5.24
C TYR A 71 -11.72 -1.76 4.86
N GLY A 72 -10.98 -0.89 4.18
CA GLY A 72 -9.64 -1.15 3.66
C GLY A 72 -8.61 -0.26 4.31
N ARG A 73 -7.39 -0.78 4.43
CA ARG A 73 -6.24 -0.01 4.90
C ARG A 73 -5.01 -0.33 4.08
N VAL A 74 -4.25 0.73 3.80
CA VAL A 74 -2.90 0.65 3.27
C VAL A 74 -1.94 1.20 4.32
N ARG A 75 -1.16 0.30 4.93
CA ARG A 75 -0.31 0.55 6.09
C ARG A 75 1.15 0.51 5.72
N LEU A 76 1.93 1.41 6.27
CA LEU A 76 3.39 1.41 6.25
C LEU A 76 3.91 1.38 7.69
N MET A 77 4.77 0.41 7.99
CA MET A 77 5.45 0.25 9.27
C MET A 77 6.94 0.56 9.10
N ILE A 78 7.49 1.39 9.98
CA ILE A 78 8.90 1.81 9.95
C ILE A 78 9.68 0.95 10.95
N GLU A 79 10.65 0.16 10.51
CA GLU A 79 11.53 -0.61 11.39
C GLU A 79 12.82 0.17 11.70
N PRO A 80 13.35 0.13 12.94
CA PRO A 80 12.90 -0.67 14.08
C PRO A 80 11.96 0.07 15.04
N SER A 81 11.56 1.32 14.76
CA SER A 81 10.72 2.11 15.68
C SER A 81 9.28 1.59 15.79
N TRP A 82 8.85 0.77 14.83
CA TRP A 82 7.49 0.26 14.64
C TRP A 82 6.43 1.38 14.52
N SER A 83 6.85 2.57 14.10
CA SER A 83 5.94 3.67 13.81
C SER A 83 5.06 3.31 12.61
N ILE A 84 3.77 3.67 12.67
CA ILE A 84 2.77 3.30 11.67
C ILE A 84 2.26 4.54 10.95
N ILE A 85 2.13 4.42 9.63
CA ILE A 85 1.45 5.37 8.76
C ILE A 85 0.35 4.62 8.02
N ASP A 86 -0.89 4.98 8.30
CA ASP A 86 -2.06 4.39 7.66
C ASP A 86 -2.67 5.37 6.66
N LEU A 87 -3.00 4.88 5.46
CA LEU A 87 -3.96 5.46 4.55
C LEU A 87 -5.23 4.63 4.70
N ASP A 88 -6.23 5.21 5.37
CA ASP A 88 -7.48 4.53 5.69
C ASP A 88 -8.52 4.86 4.63
N LEU A 89 -9.33 3.86 4.25
CA LEU A 89 -10.47 4.09 3.37
C LEU A 89 -11.78 3.74 4.06
N GLY A 90 -12.71 4.69 4.07
CA GLY A 90 -14.05 4.51 4.59
C GLY A 90 -14.88 3.51 3.78
N ASN A 91 -16.13 3.33 4.16
CA ASN A 91 -17.05 2.40 3.54
C ASN A 91 -17.69 2.97 2.27
N GLY A 92 -17.67 2.19 1.18
CA GLY A 92 -18.32 2.56 -0.08
C GLY A 92 -17.65 3.72 -0.84
N GLU A 93 -16.38 3.97 -0.57
CA GLU A 93 -15.60 4.99 -1.27
C GLU A 93 -15.29 4.50 -2.70
N ASP A 94 -15.57 5.34 -3.69
CA ASP A 94 -15.09 5.09 -5.06
C ASP A 94 -13.56 5.33 -5.13
N TRP A 95 -12.96 5.06 -6.29
CA TRP A 95 -11.53 5.25 -6.51
C TRP A 95 -11.05 6.65 -6.11
N THR A 96 -10.37 6.71 -4.97
CA THR A 96 -9.78 7.93 -4.42
C THR A 96 -8.29 7.73 -4.16
N VAL A 97 -7.53 8.82 -4.15
CA VAL A 97 -6.10 8.80 -3.85
C VAL A 97 -5.88 9.48 -2.51
N ASP A 98 -5.27 8.78 -1.58
CA ASP A 98 -4.78 9.34 -0.33
C ASP A 98 -3.25 9.30 -0.29
N TYR A 99 -2.65 10.24 0.44
CA TYR A 99 -1.21 10.29 0.62
C TYR A 99 -0.81 10.92 1.95
N LYS A 100 0.36 10.51 2.44
CA LYS A 100 1.02 11.12 3.59
C LYS A 100 2.48 11.38 3.29
N ASP A 101 2.90 12.62 3.56
CA ASP A 101 4.31 12.98 3.65
C ASP A 101 4.80 12.69 5.07
N PHE A 102 5.98 12.12 5.20
CA PHE A 102 6.56 11.76 6.50
C PHE A 102 8.09 11.81 6.48
N PHE A 103 8.68 11.84 7.66
CA PHE A 103 10.12 11.79 7.85
C PHE A 103 10.50 10.50 8.57
N VAL A 104 11.59 9.90 8.12
CA VAL A 104 12.18 8.70 8.71
C VAL A 104 13.58 9.04 9.21
N GLY A 105 13.89 8.68 10.46
CA GLY A 105 15.22 8.86 11.03
C GLY A 105 16.28 8.00 10.34
N ASP A 106 17.55 8.37 10.50
CA ASP A 106 18.68 7.61 9.93
C ASP A 106 18.88 6.22 10.56
N ASP A 107 18.18 5.94 11.66
CA ASP A 107 18.14 4.65 12.34
C ASP A 107 17.17 3.64 11.70
N ALA A 108 16.33 4.08 10.76
CA ALA A 108 15.40 3.17 10.10
C ALA A 108 16.08 2.28 9.07
N THR A 109 15.74 1.00 9.10
CA THR A 109 16.37 -0.03 8.26
C THR A 109 15.44 -0.56 7.17
N SER A 110 14.13 -0.50 7.39
CA SER A 110 13.15 -0.98 6.42
C SER A 110 11.80 -0.27 6.59
N LEU A 111 11.01 -0.31 5.51
CA LEU A 111 9.62 0.08 5.47
C LEU A 111 8.81 -1.12 5.01
N LYS A 112 7.89 -1.60 5.85
CA LYS A 112 7.01 -2.72 5.53
C LYS A 112 5.62 -2.20 5.18
N ILE A 113 5.22 -2.44 3.94
CA ILE A 113 3.92 -2.04 3.41
C ILE A 113 2.98 -3.24 3.51
N LYS A 114 1.76 -2.99 3.98
CA LYS A 114 0.66 -3.97 4.05
C LYS A 114 -0.60 -3.35 3.47
N LEU A 115 -1.19 -4.01 2.48
CA LEU A 115 -2.55 -3.72 2.01
C LEU A 115 -3.47 -4.75 2.63
N GLU A 116 -4.55 -4.34 3.28
CA GLU A 116 -5.44 -5.25 4.00
C GLU A 116 -6.92 -4.91 3.82
N ALA A 117 -7.74 -5.96 3.65
CA ALA A 117 -9.17 -5.90 3.91
C ALA A 117 -9.39 -6.08 5.42
N ALA A 118 -9.54 -4.95 6.11
CA ALA A 118 -9.62 -4.89 7.55
C ALA A 118 -11.02 -5.25 8.08
N ASP A 119 -12.07 -4.98 7.31
CA ASP A 119 -13.43 -5.44 7.57
C ASP A 119 -14.23 -5.63 6.26
N GLY A 120 -15.32 -6.40 6.33
CA GLY A 120 -16.27 -6.63 5.23
C GLY A 120 -16.61 -8.10 5.00
N SER A 121 -17.20 -8.40 3.84
CA SER A 121 -17.61 -9.76 3.46
C SER A 121 -16.45 -10.76 3.49
N PHE A 122 -16.73 -11.95 4.03
CA PHE A 122 -15.84 -13.10 3.99
C PHE A 122 -15.95 -13.90 2.68
N GLU A 123 -16.99 -13.62 1.89
CA GLU A 123 -17.37 -14.34 0.66
C GLU A 123 -17.09 -13.52 -0.60
N ASP A 124 -16.98 -12.18 -0.46
CA ASP A 124 -16.78 -11.26 -1.58
C ASP A 124 -15.53 -10.39 -1.42
N PHE A 125 -14.93 -10.02 -2.55
CA PHE A 125 -13.88 -9.00 -2.58
C PHE A 125 -14.50 -7.62 -2.32
N GLY A 126 -13.93 -6.88 -1.37
CA GLY A 126 -14.49 -5.62 -0.90
C GLY A 126 -13.52 -4.45 -0.90
N VAL A 127 -12.21 -4.71 -0.96
CA VAL A 127 -11.17 -3.67 -0.94
C VAL A 127 -10.33 -3.77 -2.21
N TYR A 128 -10.14 -2.64 -2.89
CA TYR A 128 -9.42 -2.57 -4.16
C TYR A 128 -8.32 -1.50 -4.03
N VAL A 129 -7.11 -1.85 -4.41
CA VAL A 129 -5.94 -0.97 -4.29
C VAL A 129 -5.15 -1.00 -5.59
N ASP A 130 -4.74 0.19 -6.02
CA ASP A 130 -3.96 0.46 -7.23
C ASP A 130 -2.95 1.59 -6.91
N ASN A 131 -1.93 1.72 -7.76
CA ASN A 131 -0.97 2.81 -7.77
C ASN A 131 -0.40 3.13 -6.37
N VAL A 132 0.08 2.10 -5.69
CA VAL A 132 0.77 2.23 -4.40
C VAL A 132 2.17 2.74 -4.66
N VAL A 133 2.45 3.95 -4.19
CA VAL A 133 3.69 4.66 -4.44
C VAL A 133 4.36 5.00 -3.12
N LEU A 134 5.65 4.70 -3.04
CA LEU A 134 6.55 5.18 -2.02
C LEU A 134 7.71 5.88 -2.70
N GLU A 135 7.87 7.17 -2.47
CA GLU A 135 8.92 7.97 -3.12
C GLU A 135 9.71 8.79 -2.11
N ARG A 136 11.00 8.98 -2.37
CA ARG A 136 11.83 9.94 -1.62
C ARG A 136 11.55 11.37 -2.10
N ARG A 137 11.54 12.32 -1.18
CA ARG A 137 11.30 13.74 -1.45
C ARG A 137 12.58 14.57 -1.31
#